data_AF-A0A9D7T940-F1
#
_entry.id   AF-A0A9D7T940-F1
#
_cell.length_a   1.000
_cell.length_b   1.000
_cell.length_c   1.000
_cell.angle_alpha   90.00
_cell.angle_beta   90.00
_cell.angle_gamma   90.00
#
_symmetry.space_group_name_H-M   'P 1'
#
loop_
_entity.id
_entity.type
_entity.pdbx_description
1 polymer ?
#
loop_
_entity_poly.entity_id
_entity_poly.type
_entity_poly.pdbx_seq_one_letter_code
_entity_poly.pdbx_strand_id
1 'polypeptide(L)'
;MGLFSRRKDDPSEDVAPLDGVGEGELIDAEADDDWSRPLGPRELPLRADHRALLDGCLAELAAAGIDLDDIAAIGAGYDAECAAWGARGGLRSAKAGDQDPVIARWGVAIGEHLARTTDLRWVTVEDPFGTDLGLFAESDYFALVPTNLVSGRFLNGEIGWVPGVVGHLVELRNR
;
A
#
# COMPACT_ATOMS: atom_id res chain seq x y z
N MET A 1 -53.02 33.49 -0.46
CA MET A 1 -52.18 34.69 -0.70
C MET A 1 -50.77 34.29 -0.32
N GLY A 2 -49.85 33.94 -1.21
CA GLY A 2 -49.49 34.58 -2.47
C GLY A 2 -48.48 35.69 -2.19
N LEU A 3 -47.20 35.47 -2.50
CA LEU A 3 -46.33 36.38 -3.27
C LEU A 3 -44.90 35.83 -3.35
N PHE A 4 -44.54 35.44 -4.57
CA PHE A 4 -43.18 35.23 -5.07
C PHE A 4 -42.47 36.58 -5.22
N SER A 5 -41.15 36.61 -5.01
CA SER A 5 -40.27 37.55 -5.69
C SER A 5 -38.96 36.86 -6.08
N ARG A 6 -38.81 36.69 -7.40
CA ARG A 6 -37.55 36.40 -8.09
C ARG A 6 -36.61 37.61 -7.96
N ARG A 7 -35.31 37.36 -7.84
CA ARG A 7 -34.32 38.12 -8.62
C ARG A 7 -33.20 37.19 -9.06
N LYS A 8 -32.96 37.25 -10.36
CA LYS A 8 -31.94 36.60 -11.17
C LYS A 8 -30.78 37.58 -11.24
N ASP A 9 -29.54 37.12 -11.09
CA ASP A 9 -28.38 37.70 -11.76
C ASP A 9 -27.27 36.63 -11.79
N ASP A 10 -26.77 36.39 -13.00
CA ASP A 10 -25.65 35.53 -13.37
C ASP A 10 -24.62 36.48 -13.98
N PRO A 11 -23.31 36.29 -13.71
CA PRO A 11 -22.40 36.35 -14.83
C PRO A 11 -21.39 35.19 -14.82
N SER A 12 -21.28 34.61 -16.00
CA SER A 12 -20.23 33.73 -16.50
C SER A 12 -18.83 34.31 -16.25
N GLU A 13 -17.91 33.48 -15.75
CA GLU A 13 -16.48 33.69 -15.89
C GLU A 13 -15.86 32.51 -16.66
N ASP A 14 -15.29 32.88 -17.82
CA ASP A 14 -14.47 32.06 -18.71
C ASP A 14 -13.26 31.47 -17.96
N VAL A 15 -13.13 30.14 -17.95
CA VAL A 15 -11.91 29.47 -17.50
C VAL A 15 -11.02 29.25 -18.73
N ALA A 16 -9.95 30.03 -18.83
CA ALA A 16 -8.89 29.83 -19.82
C ALA A 16 -8.15 28.50 -19.55
N PRO A 17 -7.70 27.77 -20.59
CA PRO A 17 -6.95 26.54 -20.40
C PRO A 17 -5.51 26.85 -20.00
N LEU A 18 -5.02 26.19 -18.94
CA LEU A 18 -3.60 26.14 -18.60
C LEU A 18 -2.97 24.98 -19.38
N ASP A 19 -2.42 25.31 -20.55
CA ASP A 19 -1.44 24.47 -21.24
C ASP A 19 -0.15 24.38 -20.42
N GLY A 20 0.40 23.17 -20.32
CA GLY A 20 1.81 22.95 -19.97
C GLY A 20 2.05 22.10 -18.74
N VAL A 21 1.77 20.79 -18.83
CA VAL A 21 2.42 19.79 -17.97
C VAL A 21 3.18 18.85 -18.91
N GLY A 22 4.50 18.85 -18.77
CA GLY A 22 5.41 18.06 -19.59
C GLY A 22 5.14 16.57 -19.45
N GLU A 23 5.24 15.90 -20.59
CA GLU A 23 5.12 14.46 -20.79
C GLU A 23 6.24 13.74 -20.01
N GLY A 24 5.96 13.43 -18.75
CA GLY A 24 6.63 12.36 -18.03
C GLY A 24 5.82 11.10 -18.28
N GLU A 25 6.41 10.16 -18.99
CA GLU A 25 5.86 8.87 -19.43
C GLU A 25 5.17 8.13 -18.28
N LEU A 26 3.87 8.43 -18.10
CA LEU A 26 2.95 7.61 -17.35
C LEU A 26 2.74 6.38 -18.22
N ILE A 27 3.26 5.26 -17.73
CA ILE A 27 2.94 3.96 -18.28
C ILE A 27 1.43 3.82 -18.09
N ASP A 28 0.64 4.07 -19.15
CA ASP A 28 -0.78 3.77 -19.18
C ASP A 28 -0.90 2.26 -18.96
N ALA A 29 -1.14 1.87 -17.70
CA ALA A 29 -1.70 0.57 -17.42
C ALA A 29 -3.06 0.59 -18.11
N GLU A 30 -3.16 -0.07 -19.28
CA GLU A 30 -4.45 -0.26 -19.96
C GLU A 30 -5.41 -0.85 -18.92
N ALA A 31 -6.36 -0.03 -18.48
CA ALA A 31 -7.41 -0.48 -17.58
C ALA A 31 -8.16 -1.59 -18.32
N ASP A 32 -8.04 -2.81 -17.80
CA ASP A 32 -8.76 -3.97 -18.32
C ASP A 32 -10.24 -3.80 -17.94
N ASP A 33 -10.97 -3.00 -18.74
CA ASP A 33 -12.41 -2.69 -18.61
C ASP A 33 -13.32 -3.92 -18.80
N ASP A 34 -12.74 -5.11 -18.82
CA ASP A 34 -13.45 -6.37 -18.91
C ASP A 34 -13.96 -6.83 -17.53
N TRP A 35 -14.98 -6.11 -17.05
CA TRP A 35 -15.75 -6.44 -15.83
C TRP A 35 -16.42 -7.83 -15.85
N SER A 36 -16.26 -8.60 -16.93
CA SER A 36 -16.72 -9.98 -17.04
C SER A 36 -15.70 -11.00 -16.50
N ARG A 37 -14.45 -10.58 -16.24
CA ARG A 37 -13.42 -11.44 -15.65
C ARG A 37 -13.68 -11.68 -14.16
N PRO A 38 -13.25 -12.83 -13.61
CA PRO A 38 -13.33 -13.06 -12.17
C PRO A 38 -12.59 -11.95 -11.43
N LEU A 39 -13.26 -11.28 -10.49
CA LEU A 39 -12.73 -10.17 -9.66
C LEU A 39 -11.60 -10.59 -8.69
N GLY A 40 -11.01 -11.77 -8.90
CA GLY A 40 -9.97 -12.31 -8.06
C GLY A 40 -8.61 -11.70 -8.39
N PRO A 41 -7.72 -11.54 -7.39
CA PRO A 41 -6.36 -11.10 -7.62
C PRO A 41 -5.65 -12.07 -8.59
N ARG A 42 -4.95 -11.51 -9.56
CA ARG A 42 -4.15 -12.24 -10.54
C ARG A 42 -2.69 -12.17 -10.18
N GLU A 43 -2.03 -13.31 -10.32
CA GLU A 43 -0.59 -13.38 -10.17
C GLU A 43 0.10 -13.05 -11.49
N LEU A 44 1.02 -12.11 -11.46
CA LEU A 44 1.93 -11.76 -12.55
C LEU A 44 3.38 -11.99 -12.13
N PRO A 45 4.29 -12.25 -13.10
CA PRO A 45 5.72 -12.26 -12.82
C PRO A 45 6.15 -10.98 -12.10
N LEU A 46 7.02 -11.12 -11.11
CA LEU A 46 7.49 -9.96 -10.36
C LEU A 46 8.19 -8.95 -11.28
N ARG A 47 7.60 -7.75 -11.41
CA ARG A 47 8.14 -6.67 -12.23
C ARG A 47 9.47 -6.13 -11.70
N ALA A 48 10.24 -5.49 -12.57
CA ALA A 48 11.56 -4.95 -12.24
C ALA A 48 11.51 -3.81 -11.21
N ASP A 49 10.51 -2.95 -11.28
CA ASP A 49 10.30 -1.85 -10.33
C ASP A 49 9.86 -2.37 -8.95
N HIS A 50 8.97 -3.37 -8.90
CA HIS A 50 8.61 -4.07 -7.67
C HIS A 50 9.80 -4.81 -7.05
N ARG A 51 10.65 -5.42 -7.86
CA ARG A 51 11.93 -6.00 -7.39
C ARG A 51 12.84 -4.92 -6.81
N ALA A 52 13.01 -3.79 -7.49
CA ALA A 52 13.84 -2.70 -7.01
C ALA A 52 13.32 -2.10 -5.70
N LEU A 53 12.00 -1.95 -5.56
CA LEU A 53 11.35 -1.52 -4.32
C LEU A 53 11.63 -2.50 -3.17
N LEU A 54 11.41 -3.80 -3.41
CA LEU A 54 11.68 -4.86 -2.44
C LEU A 54 13.15 -4.82 -1.98
N ASP A 55 14.09 -4.82 -2.92
CA ASP A 55 15.53 -4.83 -2.62
C ASP A 55 15.95 -3.56 -1.86
N GLY A 56 15.41 -2.40 -2.21
CA GLY A 56 15.66 -1.13 -1.53
C GLY A 56 15.17 -1.14 -0.08
N CYS A 57 13.93 -1.57 0.15
CA CYS A 57 13.38 -1.67 1.50
C CYS A 57 14.14 -2.69 2.36
N LEU A 58 14.52 -3.85 1.80
CA LEU A 58 15.33 -4.85 2.51
C LEU A 58 16.69 -4.29 2.92
N ALA A 59 17.34 -3.51 2.05
CA ALA A 59 18.60 -2.85 2.37
C ALA A 59 18.44 -1.82 3.52
N GLU A 60 17.37 -1.02 3.51
CA GLU A 60 17.07 -0.08 4.59
C GLU A 60 16.82 -0.77 5.94
N LEU A 61 16.03 -1.85 5.92
CA LEU A 61 15.72 -2.65 7.12
C LEU A 61 16.99 -3.29 7.71
N ALA A 62 17.84 -3.84 6.84
CA ALA A 62 19.13 -4.41 7.24
C ALA A 62 20.06 -3.34 7.83
N ALA A 63 20.12 -2.14 7.23
CA ALA A 63 20.90 -1.03 7.75
C ALA A 63 20.38 -0.52 9.11
N ALA A 64 19.07 -0.63 9.35
CA ALA A 64 18.43 -0.34 10.63
C ALA A 64 18.60 -1.47 11.68
N GLY A 65 19.18 -2.62 11.29
CA GLY A 65 19.39 -3.76 12.17
C GLY A 65 18.10 -4.50 12.56
N ILE A 66 17.04 -4.41 11.74
CA ILE A 66 15.80 -5.14 11.97
C ILE A 66 15.99 -6.60 11.54
N ASP A 67 15.79 -7.52 12.49
CA ASP A 67 15.75 -8.95 12.19
C ASP A 67 14.38 -9.32 11.60
N LEU A 68 14.37 -9.77 10.35
CA LEU A 68 13.15 -10.16 9.63
C LEU A 68 12.67 -11.57 9.97
N ASP A 69 13.48 -12.36 10.67
CA ASP A 69 13.08 -13.69 11.14
C ASP A 69 12.42 -13.61 12.53
N ASP A 70 12.52 -12.46 13.22
CA ASP A 70 11.87 -12.17 14.50
C ASP A 70 10.68 -11.21 14.33
N ILE A 71 9.46 -11.78 14.36
CA ILE A 71 8.22 -11.02 14.28
C ILE A 71 8.06 -9.97 15.39
N ALA A 72 8.65 -10.18 16.57
CA ALA A 72 8.60 -9.22 17.66
C ALA A 72 9.51 -8.01 17.35
N ALA A 73 10.67 -8.24 16.75
CA ALA A 73 11.56 -7.17 16.29
C ALA A 73 10.91 -6.33 15.19
N ILE A 74 10.26 -6.96 14.21
CA ILE A 74 9.48 -6.26 13.16
C ILE A 74 8.39 -5.39 13.81
N GLY A 75 7.61 -5.97 14.73
CA GLY A 75 6.53 -5.25 15.42
C GLY A 75 7.02 -4.06 16.23
N ALA A 76 8.09 -4.23 17.00
CA ALA A 76 8.68 -3.15 17.79
C ALA A 76 9.21 -2.00 16.91
N GLY A 77 9.84 -2.33 15.78
CA GLY A 77 10.32 -1.34 14.83
C GLY A 77 9.17 -0.57 14.17
N TYR A 78 8.12 -1.25 13.73
CA TYR A 78 6.91 -0.63 13.19
C TYR A 78 6.26 0.32 14.21
N ASP A 79 6.09 -0.14 15.46
CA ASP A 79 5.48 0.65 16.52
C ASP A 79 6.29 1.92 16.82
N ALA A 80 7.62 1.82 16.82
CA ALA A 80 8.51 2.96 17.01
C ALA A 80 8.38 4.00 15.89
N GLU A 81 8.34 3.56 14.61
CA GLU A 81 8.17 4.46 13.47
C GLU A 81 6.76 5.10 13.46
N CYS A 82 5.72 4.33 13.81
CA CYS A 82 4.36 4.83 13.96
C CYS A 82 4.26 5.91 15.04
N ALA A 83 4.90 5.70 16.20
CA ALA A 83 4.98 6.70 17.26
C ALA A 83 5.74 7.96 16.81
N ALA A 84 6.86 7.80 16.11
CA ALA A 84 7.65 8.91 15.57
C ALA A 84 6.88 9.71 14.49
N TRP A 85 6.11 9.04 13.65
CA TRP A 85 5.20 9.66 12.69
C TRP A 85 4.12 10.51 13.39
N GLY A 86 3.44 9.93 14.38
CA GLY A 86 2.45 10.65 15.17
C GLY A 86 3.03 11.88 15.89
N ALA A 87 4.24 11.75 16.46
CA ALA A 87 4.93 12.86 17.11
C ALA A 87 5.30 14.01 16.16
N ARG A 88 5.49 13.73 14.87
CA ARG A 88 5.70 14.73 13.80
C ARG A 88 4.41 15.38 13.30
N GLY A 89 3.26 15.06 13.90
CA GLY A 89 1.94 15.58 13.52
C GLY A 89 1.13 14.68 12.60
N GLY A 90 1.68 13.52 12.22
CA GLY A 90 1.03 12.54 11.35
C GLY A 90 0.44 13.17 10.08
N LEU A 91 -0.73 12.69 9.66
CA LEU A 91 -1.44 13.18 8.47
C LEU A 91 -1.78 14.68 8.51
N ARG A 92 -1.83 15.31 9.69
CA ARG A 92 -2.14 16.75 9.80
C ARG A 92 -0.98 17.63 9.35
N SER A 93 0.24 17.11 9.37
CA SER A 93 1.47 17.84 9.06
C SER A 93 2.23 17.25 7.87
N ALA A 94 1.89 16.04 7.45
CA ALA A 94 2.44 15.37 6.29
C ALA A 94 1.91 15.96 4.97
N LYS A 95 2.76 15.96 3.95
CA LYS A 95 2.33 16.14 2.56
C LYS A 95 1.83 14.81 2.00
N ALA A 96 1.06 14.88 0.92
CA ALA A 96 0.65 13.70 0.18
C ALA A 96 1.89 12.89 -0.26
N GLY A 97 1.93 11.62 0.14
CA GLY A 97 2.99 10.68 -0.21
C GLY A 97 4.12 10.56 0.81
N ASP A 98 4.18 11.43 1.82
CA ASP A 98 5.23 11.36 2.86
C ASP A 98 5.17 10.04 3.66
N GLN A 99 4.00 9.40 3.72
CA GLN A 99 3.79 8.11 4.37
C GLN A 99 4.28 6.92 3.53
N ASP A 100 4.37 7.06 2.20
CA ASP A 100 4.51 5.92 1.30
C ASP A 100 5.81 5.14 1.53
N PRO A 101 6.98 5.78 1.76
CA PRO A 101 8.21 5.05 2.09
C PRO A 101 8.10 4.23 3.38
N VAL A 102 7.37 4.74 4.39
CA VAL A 102 7.18 4.03 5.66
C VAL A 102 6.28 2.82 5.47
N ILE A 103 5.18 2.99 4.73
CA ILE A 103 4.24 1.92 4.41
C ILE A 103 4.92 0.84 3.58
N ALA A 104 5.69 1.23 2.56
CA ALA A 104 6.44 0.31 1.71
C ALA A 104 7.46 -0.50 2.52
N ARG A 105 8.27 0.17 3.35
CA ARG A 105 9.29 -0.48 4.19
C ARG A 105 8.69 -1.52 5.12
N TRP A 106 7.65 -1.18 5.86
CA TRP A 106 7.02 -2.11 6.80
C TRP A 106 6.17 -3.17 6.10
N GLY A 107 5.58 -2.85 4.95
CA GLY A 107 4.95 -3.84 4.07
C GLY A 107 5.96 -4.89 3.61
N VAL A 108 7.15 -4.48 3.17
CA VAL A 108 8.25 -5.38 2.80
C VAL A 108 8.74 -6.19 4.00
N ALA A 109 8.94 -5.59 5.17
CA ALA A 109 9.39 -6.31 6.36
C ALA A 109 8.44 -7.47 6.72
N ILE A 110 7.14 -7.20 6.75
CA ILE A 110 6.10 -8.18 7.03
C ILE A 110 6.01 -9.21 5.91
N GLY A 111 6.01 -8.75 4.65
CA GLY A 111 5.91 -9.64 3.50
C GLY A 111 7.09 -10.60 3.40
N GLU A 112 8.30 -10.13 3.71
CA GLU A 112 9.51 -10.95 3.69
C GLU A 112 9.48 -12.01 4.81
N HIS A 113 9.03 -11.63 6.02
CA HIS A 113 8.83 -12.59 7.10
C HIS A 113 7.85 -13.70 6.69
N LEU A 114 6.71 -13.33 6.10
CA LEU A 114 5.71 -14.29 5.60
C LEU A 114 6.27 -15.18 4.49
N ALA A 115 7.00 -14.62 3.52
CA ALA A 115 7.60 -15.39 2.43
C ALA A 115 8.65 -16.40 2.91
N ARG A 116 9.35 -16.11 4.02
CA ARG A 116 10.34 -17.03 4.62
C ARG A 116 9.74 -18.13 5.48
N THR A 117 8.54 -17.91 6.03
CA THR A 117 7.94 -18.76 7.07
C THR A 117 6.69 -19.51 6.61
N THR A 118 6.27 -19.30 5.37
CA THR A 118 5.05 -19.89 4.78
C THR A 118 5.31 -20.32 3.33
N ASP A 119 4.26 -20.76 2.63
CA ASP A 119 4.30 -21.09 1.20
C ASP A 119 4.11 -19.87 0.27
N LEU A 120 4.01 -18.67 0.84
CA LEU A 120 3.84 -17.42 0.08
C LEU A 120 5.13 -17.02 -0.64
N ARG A 121 4.99 -16.47 -1.85
CA ARG A 121 6.12 -15.91 -2.62
C ARG A 121 5.82 -14.53 -3.17
N TRP A 122 6.86 -13.72 -3.28
CA TRP A 122 6.79 -12.39 -3.90
C TRP A 122 6.41 -12.47 -5.36
N VAL A 123 5.37 -11.73 -5.73
CA VAL A 123 4.84 -11.60 -7.08
C VAL A 123 4.39 -10.17 -7.32
N THR A 124 4.01 -9.89 -8.56
CA THR A 124 3.16 -8.74 -8.84
C THR A 124 1.71 -9.20 -8.79
N VAL A 125 0.91 -8.57 -7.93
CA VAL A 125 -0.53 -8.85 -7.82
C VAL A 125 -1.28 -7.80 -8.62
N GLU A 126 -2.14 -8.23 -9.52
CA GLU A 126 -3.04 -7.37 -10.28
C GLU A 126 -4.48 -7.58 -9.80
N ASP A 127 -5.18 -6.48 -9.53
CA ASP A 127 -6.60 -6.47 -9.18
C ASP A 127 -7.32 -5.32 -9.93
N PRO A 128 -8.66 -5.18 -9.81
CA PRO A 128 -9.39 -4.11 -10.51
C PRO A 128 -8.99 -2.68 -10.12
N PHE A 129 -8.24 -2.48 -9.03
CA PHE A 129 -7.78 -1.19 -8.54
C PHE A 129 -6.33 -0.88 -8.93
N GLY A 130 -5.57 -1.86 -9.40
CA GLY A 130 -4.24 -1.64 -9.94
C GLY A 130 -3.32 -2.85 -9.84
N THR A 131 -2.03 -2.55 -9.79
CA THR A 131 -0.97 -3.56 -9.78
C THR A 131 0.04 -3.23 -8.70
N ASP A 132 0.19 -4.14 -7.75
CA ASP A 132 0.98 -3.93 -6.53
C ASP A 132 2.02 -5.03 -6.31
N LEU A 133 3.04 -4.71 -5.51
CA LEU A 133 3.95 -5.70 -4.94
C LEU A 133 3.20 -6.51 -3.87
N GLY A 134 3.07 -7.81 -4.08
CA GLY A 134 2.30 -8.67 -3.19
C GLY A 134 2.89 -10.06 -3.02
N LEU A 135 2.23 -10.84 -2.19
CA LEU A 135 2.49 -12.24 -1.93
C LEU A 135 1.38 -13.09 -2.51
N PHE A 136 1.74 -14.23 -3.06
CA PHE A 136 0.79 -15.18 -3.61
C PHE A 136 1.15 -16.61 -3.21
N ALA A 137 0.12 -17.41 -2.97
CA ALA A 137 0.23 -18.86 -2.81
C ALA A 137 -0.59 -19.56 -3.90
N GLU A 138 0.07 -20.44 -4.64
CA GLU A 138 -0.54 -21.21 -5.72
C GLU A 138 -1.44 -22.34 -5.20
N SER A 139 -1.21 -22.80 -3.96
CA SER A 139 -1.92 -23.92 -3.32
C SER A 139 -3.43 -23.68 -3.22
N ASP A 140 -3.82 -22.45 -2.89
CA ASP A 140 -5.21 -22.05 -2.66
C ASP A 140 -5.58 -20.71 -3.31
N TYR A 141 -4.75 -20.20 -4.22
CA TYR A 141 -4.92 -18.91 -4.90
C TYR A 141 -5.07 -17.73 -3.93
N PHE A 142 -4.44 -17.82 -2.77
CA PHE A 142 -4.41 -16.74 -1.79
C PHE A 142 -3.46 -15.64 -2.23
N ALA A 143 -3.92 -14.38 -2.18
CA ALA A 143 -3.10 -13.21 -2.42
C ALA A 143 -3.16 -12.25 -1.23
N LEU A 144 -2.04 -11.62 -0.92
CA LEU A 144 -1.92 -10.59 0.10
C LEU A 144 -1.05 -9.45 -0.43
N VAL A 145 -1.51 -8.22 -0.30
CA VAL A 145 -0.73 -7.01 -0.59
C VAL A 145 -0.31 -6.40 0.76
N PRO A 146 0.94 -6.59 1.22
CA PRO A 146 1.34 -6.20 2.57
C PRO A 146 1.24 -4.68 2.83
N THR A 147 1.47 -3.86 1.80
CA THR A 147 1.32 -2.40 1.90
C THR A 147 -0.11 -1.99 2.22
N ASN A 148 -1.12 -2.71 1.72
CA ASN A 148 -2.53 -2.45 2.05
C ASN A 148 -2.84 -2.77 3.52
N LEU A 149 -2.26 -3.87 4.04
CA LEU A 149 -2.37 -4.23 5.46
C LEU A 149 -1.74 -3.16 6.37
N VAL A 150 -0.58 -2.63 5.98
CA VAL A 150 0.15 -1.63 6.75
C VAL A 150 -0.50 -0.25 6.63
N SER A 151 -0.89 0.17 5.43
CA SER A 151 -1.40 1.51 5.14
C SER A 151 -2.56 1.89 6.05
N GLY A 152 -3.62 1.07 6.09
CA GLY A 152 -4.79 1.35 6.92
C GLY A 152 -4.44 1.49 8.41
N ARG A 153 -3.54 0.64 8.92
CA ARG A 153 -3.17 0.62 10.33
C ARG A 153 -2.24 1.76 10.71
N PHE A 154 -1.25 2.05 9.87
CA PHE A 154 -0.30 3.12 10.08
C PHE A 154 -0.98 4.49 10.07
N LEU A 155 -1.88 4.72 9.11
CA LEU A 155 -2.62 5.98 9.01
C LEU A 155 -3.59 6.20 10.17
N ASN A 156 -4.07 5.11 10.80
CA ASN A 156 -4.87 5.15 12.02
C ASN A 156 -4.03 5.17 13.31
N GLY A 157 -2.70 5.14 13.21
CA GLY A 157 -1.80 5.14 14.38
C GLY A 157 -1.87 3.86 15.21
N GLU A 158 -2.29 2.75 14.61
CA GLU A 158 -2.40 1.47 15.31
C GLU A 158 -1.03 0.86 15.59
N ILE A 159 -0.83 0.41 16.84
CA ILE A 159 0.42 -0.20 17.34
C ILE A 159 0.15 -1.57 17.98
N GLY A 160 1.19 -2.38 18.16
CA GLY A 160 1.14 -3.67 18.85
C GLY A 160 0.43 -4.79 18.10
N TRP A 161 0.04 -4.56 16.84
CA TRP A 161 -0.77 -5.50 16.07
C TRP A 161 0.08 -6.53 15.31
N VAL A 162 1.31 -6.19 14.94
CA VAL A 162 2.14 -6.98 14.03
C VAL A 162 2.33 -8.43 14.53
N PRO A 163 2.76 -8.69 15.78
CA PRO A 163 2.96 -10.08 16.23
C PRO A 163 1.67 -10.91 16.20
N GLY A 164 0.54 -10.32 16.59
CA GLY A 164 -0.73 -11.01 16.64
C GLY A 164 -1.31 -11.33 15.25
N VAL A 165 -1.35 -10.34 14.37
CA VAL A 165 -1.94 -10.51 13.03
C VAL A 165 -1.02 -11.33 12.13
N VAL A 166 0.27 -11.00 12.07
CA VAL A 166 1.21 -11.69 11.18
C VAL A 166 1.47 -13.11 11.70
N GLY A 167 1.54 -13.31 13.03
CA GLY A 167 1.64 -14.65 13.60
C GLY A 167 0.42 -15.52 13.27
N HIS A 168 -0.79 -14.94 13.32
CA HIS A 168 -2.00 -15.65 12.89
C HIS A 168 -1.96 -16.04 11.40
N LEU A 169 -1.46 -15.16 10.53
CA LEU A 169 -1.28 -15.47 9.11
C LEU A 169 -0.30 -16.65 8.91
N VAL A 170 0.83 -16.66 9.63
CA VAL A 170 1.78 -17.79 9.60
C VAL A 170 1.11 -19.09 10.03
N GLU A 171 0.31 -19.08 11.09
CA GLU A 171 -0.44 -20.26 11.54
C GLU A 171 -1.46 -20.75 10.51
N LEU A 172 -2.15 -19.84 9.81
CA LEU A 172 -3.13 -20.19 8.78
C LEU A 172 -2.47 -20.83 7.56
N ARG A 173 -1.28 -20.37 7.15
CA ARG A 173 -0.57 -20.89 5.98
C ARG A 173 0.12 -22.23 6.23
N ASN A 174 0.46 -22.54 7.47
CA ASN A 174 1.18 -23.76 7.84
C ASN A 174 0.27 -24.93 8.26
N ARG A 175 -1.04 -24.84 7.99
CA ARG A 175 -2.04 -25.89 8.27
C ARG A 175 -2.46 -26.61 7.00
#